data_AF-A0AAD8SRB9-F1
#
_entry.id   AF-A0AAD8SRB9-F1
#
_cell.length_a   1.000
_cell.length_b   1.000
_cell.length_c   1.000
_cell.angle_alpha   90.00
_cell.angle_beta   90.00
_cell.angle_gamma   90.00
#
_symmetry.space_group_name_H-M   'P 1'
#
loop_
_entity.id
_entity.type
_entity.pdbx_description
1 polymer ?
#
loop_
_entity_poly.entity_id
_entity_poly.type
_entity_poly.pdbx_seq_one_letter_code
_entity_poly.pdbx_strand_id
1 'polypeptide(L)'
;MSSSEPPKDNFFENVVNPYISELKMHPKELLLVDGELQNCVELIGEHEKETAKLWSDILSLHNTTNQLQAQLYDAWNQNCEYENRFKRISDATSFRIPETKTSSVDGEPLPWKTEDEKNPPPSPPKE
;
A
#
# COMPACT_ATOMS: atom_id res chain seq x y z
N MET A 1 56.55 48.81 30.38
CA MET A 1 55.18 49.12 29.93
C MET A 1 54.25 48.25 30.77
N SER A 2 53.49 48.84 31.69
CA SER A 2 52.57 48.07 32.54
C SER A 2 51.31 47.76 31.74
N SER A 3 51.02 46.46 31.56
CA SER A 3 49.78 45.98 30.96
C SER A 3 48.63 46.21 31.94
N SER A 4 47.62 46.98 31.52
CA SER A 4 46.37 47.14 32.26
C SER A 4 45.59 45.82 32.20
N GLU A 5 45.18 45.30 33.35
CA GLU A 5 44.22 44.19 33.40
C GLU A 5 42.89 44.60 32.77
N PRO A 6 42.19 43.68 32.10
CA PRO A 6 40.90 43.97 31.48
C PRO A 6 39.86 44.32 32.56
N PRO A 7 38.89 45.22 32.27
CA PRO A 7 37.86 45.61 33.22
C PRO A 7 37.08 44.36 33.68
N LYS A 8 36.92 44.19 34.99
CA LYS A 8 36.10 43.11 35.55
C LYS A 8 34.67 43.28 35.02
N ASP A 9 34.21 42.26 34.30
CA ASP A 9 32.86 42.22 33.75
C ASP A 9 31.86 42.04 34.89
N ASN A 10 31.19 43.13 35.25
CA ASN A 10 30.21 43.16 36.32
C ASN A 10 28.79 42.86 35.80
N PHE A 11 28.63 42.34 34.58
CA PHE A 11 27.32 42.03 33.99
C PHE A 11 26.50 41.10 34.89
N PHE A 12 27.13 40.08 35.47
CA PHE A 12 26.44 39.16 36.37
C PHE A 12 25.98 39.84 37.67
N GLU A 13 26.79 40.71 38.26
CA GLU A 13 26.45 41.40 39.50
C GLU A 13 25.40 42.50 39.30
N ASN A 14 25.48 43.23 38.19
CA ASN A 14 24.64 44.40 37.94
C ASN A 14 23.36 44.10 37.16
N VAL A 15 23.32 43.00 36.40
CA VAL A 15 22.18 42.67 35.52
C VAL A 15 21.54 41.35 35.93
N VAL A 16 22.33 40.29 36.03
CA VAL A 16 21.78 38.94 36.27
C VAL A 16 21.31 38.78 37.72
N ASN A 17 22.11 39.19 38.71
CA ASN A 17 21.79 39.00 40.13
C ASN A 17 20.52 39.76 40.58
N PRO A 18 20.30 41.04 40.21
CA PRO A 18 19.06 41.75 40.54
C PRO A 18 17.84 41.08 39.92
N TYR A 19 17.95 40.64 38.66
CA TYR A 19 16.88 39.94 37.95
C TYR A 19 16.50 38.61 38.62
N ILE A 20 17.50 37.79 38.99
CA ILE A 20 17.26 36.55 39.74
C ILE A 20 16.63 36.82 41.12
N SER A 21 16.99 37.93 41.76
CA SER A 21 16.38 38.31 43.05
C SER A 21 14.92 38.71 42.91
N GLU A 22 14.55 39.40 41.82
CA GLU A 22 13.18 39.79 41.49
C GLU A 22 12.33 38.55 41.17
N LEU A 23 12.87 37.60 40.41
CA LEU A 23 12.19 36.32 40.12
C LEU A 23 11.92 35.49 41.38
N LYS A 24 12.85 35.50 42.35
CA LYS A 24 12.66 34.81 43.64
C LYS A 24 11.52 35.40 44.48
N MET A 25 11.11 36.64 44.21
CA MET A 25 9.95 37.25 44.87
C MET A 25 8.61 36.76 44.31
N HIS A 26 8.61 36.08 43.14
CA HIS A 26 7.44 35.56 42.44
C HIS A 26 7.48 34.02 42.28
N PRO A 27 7.56 33.24 43.37
CA PRO A 27 7.75 31.78 43.31
C PRO A 27 6.61 31.02 42.60
N LYS A 28 5.41 31.62 42.54
CA LYS A 28 4.26 31.04 41.83
C LYS A 28 4.44 31.06 40.31
N GLU A 29 5.07 32.10 39.77
CA GLU A 29 5.32 32.26 38.34
C GLU A 29 6.41 31.28 37.87
N LEU A 30 7.43 31.07 38.69
CA LEU A 30 8.51 30.11 38.42
C LEU A 30 8.00 28.65 38.43
N LEU A 31 7.15 28.29 39.39
CA LEU A 31 6.50 26.97 39.42
C LEU A 31 5.54 26.74 38.24
N LEU A 32 4.86 27.79 37.77
CA LEU A 32 4.00 27.71 36.58
C LEU A 32 4.83 27.44 35.33
N VAL A 33 5.93 28.18 35.14
CA VAL A 33 6.87 27.98 34.02
C VAL A 33 7.49 26.58 34.05
N ASP A 34 7.91 26.09 35.22
CA ASP A 34 8.45 24.73 35.35
C ASP A 34 7.40 23.65 35.05
N GLY A 35 6.16 23.86 35.50
CA GLY A 35 5.03 22.97 35.20
C GLY A 35 4.65 22.96 33.71
N GLU A 36 4.69 24.12 33.06
CA GLU A 36 4.48 24.24 31.61
C GLU A 36 5.62 23.58 30.82
N LEU A 37 6.87 23.75 31.26
CA LEU A 37 8.03 23.12 30.65
C LEU A 37 7.96 21.59 30.75
N GLN A 38 7.54 21.06 31.91
CA GLN A 38 7.34 19.63 32.12
C GLN A 38 6.27 19.05 31.19
N ASN A 39 5.14 19.76 31.02
CA ASN A 39 4.07 19.35 30.11
C ASN A 39 4.55 19.35 28.64
N CYS A 40 5.33 20.35 28.23
CA CYS A 40 5.94 20.39 26.90
C CYS A 40 6.84 19.18 26.64
N VAL A 41 7.65 18.76 27.61
CA VAL A 41 8.54 17.59 27.47
C VAL A 41 7.73 16.30 27.33
N GLU A 42 6.67 16.14 28.12
CA GLU A 42 5.77 14.98 28.04
C GLU A 42 5.07 14.91 26.68
N LEU A 43 4.53 16.04 26.20
CA LEU A 43 3.90 16.12 24.86
C LEU A 43 4.88 15.81 23.73
N ILE A 44 6.14 16.27 23.82
CA ILE A 44 7.17 15.93 22.83
C ILE A 44 7.42 14.42 22.82
N GLY A 45 7.57 13.81 24.01
CA GLY A 45 7.79 12.36 24.11
C GLY A 45 6.62 11.54 23.56
N GLU A 46 5.38 11.96 23.82
CA GLU A 46 4.18 11.34 23.24
C GLU A 46 4.16 11.47 21.71
N HIS A 47 4.44 12.67 21.19
CA HIS A 47 4.48 12.92 19.75
C HIS A 47 5.56 12.10 19.04
N GLU A 48 6.76 11.99 19.62
CA GLU A 48 7.83 11.15 19.08
C GLU A 48 7.41 9.67 19.01
N LYS A 49 6.75 9.18 20.06
CA LYS A 49 6.23 7.81 20.11
C LYS A 49 5.16 7.55 19.06
N GLU A 50 4.20 8.46 18.91
CA GLU A 50 3.16 8.35 17.87
C GLU A 50 3.75 8.41 16.47
N THR A 51 4.72 9.29 16.25
CA THR A 51 5.43 9.42 14.98
C THR A 51 6.19 8.13 14.64
N ALA A 52 6.90 7.53 15.60
CA ALA A 52 7.59 6.26 15.40
C ALA A 52 6.62 5.12 15.04
N LYS A 53 5.46 5.07 15.71
CA LYS A 53 4.41 4.09 15.38
C LYS A 53 3.87 4.31 13.97
N LEU A 54 3.56 5.56 13.60
CA LEU A 54 3.06 5.91 12.27
C LEU A 54 4.06 5.49 11.18
N TRP A 55 5.36 5.73 11.38
CA TRP A 55 6.39 5.28 10.45
C TRP A 55 6.44 3.77 10.28
N SER A 56 6.33 3.02 11.38
CA SER A 56 6.23 1.56 11.34
C SER A 56 5.01 1.09 10.54
N ASP A 57 3.85 1.71 10.76
CA ASP A 57 2.61 1.38 10.06
C ASP A 57 2.72 1.69 8.56
N ILE A 58 3.32 2.82 8.18
CA ILE A 58 3.59 3.20 6.78
C ILE A 58 4.51 2.18 6.10
N LEU A 59 5.59 1.76 6.77
CA LEU A 59 6.52 0.76 6.23
C LEU A 59 5.84 -0.59 6.03
N SER A 60 5.00 -0.99 6.99
CA SER A 60 4.20 -2.22 6.89
C SER A 60 3.22 -2.17 5.71
N LEU A 61 2.51 -1.05 5.55
CA LEU A 61 1.59 -0.82 4.44
C LEU A 61 2.31 -0.85 3.08
N HIS A 62 3.49 -0.23 2.99
CA HIS A 62 4.30 -0.24 1.78
C HIS A 62 4.75 -1.66 1.41
N ASN A 63 5.22 -2.44 2.39
CA ASN A 63 5.65 -3.82 2.15
C ASN A 63 4.50 -4.71 1.69
N THR A 64 3.33 -4.61 2.33
CA THR A 64 2.12 -5.35 1.92
C THR A 64 1.64 -4.93 0.53
N THR A 65 1.70 -3.64 0.20
CA THR A 65 1.39 -3.13 -1.14
C THR A 65 2.30 -3.75 -2.20
N ASN A 66 3.61 -3.79 -1.96
CA ASN A 66 4.57 -4.39 -2.88
C ASN A 66 4.32 -5.90 -3.07
N GLN A 67 3.98 -6.61 -1.99
CA GLN A 67 3.62 -8.03 -2.07
C GLN A 67 2.37 -8.26 -2.92
N LEU A 68 1.33 -7.46 -2.70
CA LEU A 68 0.09 -7.54 -3.47
C LEU A 68 0.28 -7.17 -4.94
N GLN A 69 1.12 -6.17 -5.23
CA GLN A 69 1.49 -5.83 -6.61
C GLN A 69 2.16 -7.00 -7.31
N ALA A 70 3.13 -7.66 -6.66
CA ALA A 70 3.78 -8.85 -7.21
C ALA A 70 2.76 -9.97 -7.52
N GLN A 71 1.87 -10.26 -6.57
CA GLN A 71 0.81 -11.26 -6.77
C GLN A 71 -0.14 -10.91 -7.92
N LEU A 72 -0.49 -9.63 -8.07
CA LEU A 72 -1.34 -9.17 -9.17
C LEU A 72 -0.64 -9.36 -10.52
N TYR A 73 0.65 -9.04 -10.61
CA TYR A 73 1.44 -9.29 -11.83
C TYR A 73 1.49 -10.77 -12.18
N ASP A 74 1.72 -11.65 -11.20
CA ASP A 74 1.74 -13.09 -11.42
C ASP A 74 0.39 -13.61 -11.92
N ALA A 75 -0.72 -13.17 -11.30
CA ALA A 75 -2.08 -13.55 -11.70
C ALA A 75 -2.42 -13.02 -13.10
N TRP A 76 -2.03 -11.78 -13.41
CA TRP A 76 -2.22 -11.19 -14.73
C TRP A 76 -1.45 -11.97 -15.80
N ASN A 77 -0.19 -12.33 -15.53
CA ASN A 77 0.63 -13.12 -16.44
C ASN A 77 0.02 -14.51 -16.68
N GLN A 78 -0.46 -15.18 -15.64
CA GLN A 78 -1.15 -16.46 -15.77
C GLN A 78 -2.40 -16.34 -16.65
N ASN A 79 -3.23 -15.31 -16.43
CA ASN A 79 -4.42 -15.08 -17.26
C ASN A 79 -4.07 -14.83 -18.73
N CYS A 80 -3.00 -14.06 -19.01
CA CYS A 80 -2.52 -13.85 -20.37
C CYS A 80 -2.18 -15.17 -21.08
N GLU A 81 -1.47 -16.07 -20.39
CA GLU A 81 -1.16 -17.40 -20.91
C GLU A 81 -2.41 -18.27 -21.13
N TYR A 82 -3.38 -18.20 -20.22
CA TYR A 82 -4.67 -18.90 -20.37
C TYR A 82 -5.45 -18.41 -21.59
N GLU A 83 -5.57 -17.10 -21.79
CA GLU A 83 -6.22 -16.51 -22.96
C GLU A 83 -5.55 -16.96 -24.26
N ASN A 84 -4.21 -16.92 -24.30
CA ASN A 84 -3.44 -17.40 -25.44
C ASN A 84 -3.70 -18.87 -25.74
N ARG A 85 -3.73 -19.72 -24.72
CA ARG A 85 -4.01 -21.15 -24.87
C ARG A 85 -5.45 -21.40 -25.33
N PHE A 86 -6.41 -20.71 -24.72
CA PHE A 86 -7.83 -20.81 -25.06
C PHE A 86 -8.05 -20.43 -26.52
N LYS A 87 -7.48 -19.31 -26.97
CA LYS A 87 -7.56 -18.86 -28.37
C LYS A 87 -7.03 -19.92 -29.33
N ARG A 88 -5.84 -20.50 -29.07
CA ARG A 88 -5.28 -21.57 -29.92
C ARG A 88 -6.19 -22.79 -30.00
N ILE A 89 -6.79 -23.19 -28.88
CA ILE A 89 -7.72 -24.34 -28.84
C ILE A 89 -9.01 -24.01 -29.60
N SER A 90 -9.53 -22.79 -29.44
CA SER A 90 -10.70 -22.30 -30.17
C SER A 90 -10.45 -22.34 -31.67
N ASP A 91 -9.32 -21.78 -32.12
CA ASP A 91 -8.91 -21.78 -33.53
C ASP A 91 -8.77 -23.21 -34.07
N ALA A 92 -8.14 -24.12 -33.31
CA ALA A 92 -8.02 -25.53 -33.69
C ALA A 92 -9.39 -26.24 -33.81
N THR A 93 -10.35 -25.87 -32.98
CA THR A 93 -11.71 -26.44 -33.01
C THR A 93 -12.50 -25.98 -34.24
N SER A 94 -12.23 -24.78 -34.76
CA SER A 94 -12.80 -24.31 -36.03
C SER A 94 -12.37 -25.17 -37.23
N PHE A 95 -11.27 -25.90 -37.14
CA PHE A 95 -10.83 -26.87 -38.16
C PHE A 95 -11.44 -28.28 -37.97
N ARG A 96 -12.47 -28.44 -37.12
CA ARG A 96 -13.18 -29.72 -37.01
C ARG A 96 -13.72 -30.15 -38.38
N ILE A 97 -13.49 -31.43 -38.68
CA ILE A 97 -14.02 -32.09 -39.88
C ILE A 97 -15.54 -31.95 -39.84
N PRO A 98 -16.19 -31.47 -40.92
CA PRO A 98 -17.64 -31.45 -41.02
C PRO A 98 -18.17 -32.83 -40.67
N GLU A 99 -19.17 -32.91 -39.79
CA GLU A 99 -19.75 -34.21 -39.47
C GLU A 99 -20.35 -34.84 -40.74
N THR A 100 -19.69 -35.87 -41.26
CA THR A 100 -20.19 -36.66 -42.38
C THR A 100 -21.23 -37.62 -41.83
N LYS A 101 -22.46 -37.54 -42.35
CA LYS A 101 -23.54 -38.48 -41.97
C LYS A 101 -23.33 -39.87 -42.57
N THR A 102 -22.50 -39.96 -43.59
CA THR A 102 -22.21 -41.18 -44.35
C THR A 102 -20.72 -41.46 -44.38
N SER A 103 -20.38 -42.73 -44.52
CA SER A 103 -19.02 -43.20 -44.69
C SER A 103 -18.48 -42.82 -46.08
N SER A 104 -17.20 -42.48 -46.15
CA SER A 104 -16.53 -42.10 -47.41
C SER A 104 -16.15 -43.30 -48.29
N VAL A 105 -16.20 -44.53 -47.75
CA VAL A 105 -15.77 -45.75 -48.44
C VAL A 105 -16.92 -46.39 -49.20
N ASP A 106 -18.08 -46.49 -48.56
CA ASP A 106 -19.27 -47.21 -49.03
C ASP A 106 -20.51 -46.30 -49.16
N GLY A 107 -20.47 -45.08 -48.63
CA GLY A 107 -21.59 -44.13 -48.71
C GLY A 107 -22.73 -44.41 -47.73
N GLU A 108 -22.63 -45.47 -46.94
CA GLU A 108 -23.66 -45.90 -45.98
C GLU A 108 -23.70 -44.98 -44.75
N PRO A 109 -24.86 -44.83 -44.08
CA PRO A 109 -24.99 -44.04 -42.86
C PRO A 109 -24.06 -44.54 -41.74
N LEU A 110 -23.43 -43.61 -41.01
CA LEU A 110 -22.59 -43.99 -39.87
C LEU A 110 -23.45 -44.63 -38.75
N PRO A 111 -23.02 -45.73 -38.13
CA PRO A 111 -23.86 -46.52 -37.21
C PRO A 111 -24.24 -45.80 -35.91
N TRP A 112 -23.59 -44.69 -35.57
CA TRP A 112 -23.91 -43.81 -34.42
C TRP A 112 -24.60 -42.50 -34.82
N LYS A 113 -24.96 -42.33 -36.10
CA LYS A 113 -25.72 -41.19 -36.63
C LYS A 113 -27.06 -41.72 -37.16
N THR A 114 -27.92 -42.19 -36.25
CA THR A 114 -29.31 -42.53 -36.59
C THR A 114 -30.08 -41.26 -36.96
N GLU A 115 -30.97 -41.36 -37.96
CA GLU A 115 -31.92 -40.31 -38.34
C GLU A 115 -32.98 -40.13 -37.24
N ASP A 116 -32.60 -39.57 -36.09
CA ASP A 116 -33.60 -39.07 -35.16
C ASP A 116 -34.11 -37.73 -35.71
N GLU A 117 -35.24 -37.77 -36.42
CA GLU A 117 -36.11 -36.62 -36.66
C GLU A 117 -36.57 -36.03 -35.31
N LYS A 118 -35.74 -35.19 -34.69
CA LYS A 118 -36.18 -34.24 -33.67
C LYS A 118 -35.71 -32.86 -34.05
N ASN A 119 -36.69 -32.01 -34.37
CA ASN A 119 -36.53 -30.59 -34.64
C ASN A 119 -35.54 -29.93 -33.65
N PRO A 120 -34.61 -29.09 -34.12
CA PRO A 120 -33.68 -28.41 -33.22
C PRO A 120 -34.45 -27.49 -32.26
N PRO A 121 -34.04 -27.39 -30.98
CA PRO A 121 -34.60 -26.41 -30.07
C PRO A 121 -34.28 -24.99 -30.59
N PRO A 122 -35.19 -24.01 -30.39
CA PRO A 122 -34.98 -22.65 -30.87
C PRO A 122 -33.71 -22.07 -30.25
N SER A 123 -32.88 -21.44 -31.09
CA SER A 123 -31.64 -20.79 -30.66
C SER A 123 -31.94 -19.69 -29.61
N PRO A 124 -31.05 -19.48 -28.62
CA PRO A 124 -31.22 -18.39 -27.67
C PRO A 124 -31.20 -17.03 -28.39
N PRO A 125 -31.93 -16.02 -27.88
CA PRO A 125 -31.89 -14.67 -28.44
C PRO A 125 -30.47 -14.11 -28.39
N LYS A 126 -30.03 -13.49 -29.48
CA LYS A 126 -28.80 -12.70 -29.50
C LYS A 126 -29.06 -11.38 -28.79
N GLU A 127 -28.25 -11.08 -27.78
CA GLU A 127 -28.01 -9.70 -27.29
C GLU A 127 -27.04 -8.97 -28.21
#